data_AF-A0A819SLW4-F1
#
_entry.id   AF-A0A819SLW4-F1
#
_cell.length_a   1.000
_cell.length_b   1.000
_cell.length_c   1.000
_cell.angle_alpha   90.00
_cell.angle_beta   90.00
_cell.angle_gamma   90.00
#
_symmetry.space_group_name_H-M   'P 1'
#
loop_
_entity.id
_entity.type
_entity.pdbx_description
1 polymer ?
#
loop_
_entity_poly.entity_id
_entity_poly.type
_entity_poly.pdbx_seq_one_letter_code
_entity_poly.pdbx_strand_id
1 'polypeptide(L)'
;MYECGGCWGLFVDSRNYLYCSVYANHQVVSKLANESSNIWNIVAGTNTSGNTSFTLNYPRGIYIDIYLNLYVADSMNNRIQKFSSGQPNGITLAGNGATNTIVLDGPTSIVLDADGYLYIVDSNNHRIIGSDINGFRCIAGCSATAGTTPTNLWYPTT
;
A
#
# COMPACT_ATOMS: atom_id res chain seq x y z
N MET A 1 24.88 4.66 12.63
CA MET A 1 25.08 3.61 11.59
C MET A 1 23.89 3.71 10.66
N TYR A 2 24.14 3.81 9.35
CA TYR A 2 23.14 4.13 8.35
C TYR A 2 22.21 2.94 8.13
N GLU A 3 21.05 2.93 8.78
CA GLU A 3 19.96 2.04 8.38
C GLU A 3 19.37 2.59 7.10
N CYS A 4 19.85 2.08 5.97
CA CYS A 4 19.22 2.33 4.68
C CYS A 4 17.95 1.46 4.62
N GLY A 5 16.90 1.90 5.31
CA GLY A 5 15.55 1.44 5.04
C GLY A 5 15.21 1.84 3.61
N GLY A 6 15.27 0.88 2.69
CA GLY A 6 15.03 1.14 1.27
C GLY A 6 13.64 1.75 1.05
N CYS A 7 13.54 2.58 0.02
CA CYS A 7 12.25 3.05 -0.49
C CYS A 7 11.63 1.96 -1.35
N TRP A 8 10.48 1.41 -0.96
CA TRP A 8 9.84 0.30 -1.69
C TRP A 8 8.70 0.76 -2.60
N GLY A 9 7.90 1.71 -2.13
CA GLY A 9 6.86 2.38 -2.90
C GLY A 9 7.23 3.84 -3.07
N LEU A 10 7.06 4.37 -4.27
CA LEU A 10 7.34 5.75 -4.62
C LEU A 10 6.10 6.39 -5.25
N PHE A 11 5.80 7.63 -4.90
CA PHE A 11 4.74 8.40 -5.53
C PHE A 11 5.07 9.89 -5.51
N VAL A 12 4.68 10.64 -6.55
CA VAL A 12 4.75 12.10 -6.57
C VAL A 12 3.34 12.67 -6.75
N ASP A 13 2.90 13.52 -5.82
CA ASP A 13 1.58 14.13 -5.89
C ASP A 13 1.54 15.39 -6.77
N SER A 14 0.34 15.92 -7.00
CA SER A 14 0.10 17.13 -7.81
C SER A 14 0.70 18.42 -7.21
N ARG A 15 1.14 18.38 -5.94
CA ARG A 15 1.81 19.48 -5.24
C ARG A 15 3.33 19.30 -5.24
N ASN A 16 3.84 18.32 -5.99
CA ASN A 16 5.27 17.99 -6.10
C ASN A 16 5.88 17.43 -4.80
N TYR A 17 5.10 16.79 -3.94
CA TYR A 17 5.62 16.02 -2.82
C TYR A 17 5.97 14.60 -3.28
N LEU A 18 7.21 14.19 -3.02
CA LEU A 18 7.69 12.82 -3.14
C LEU A 18 7.36 12.05 -1.87
N TYR A 19 6.66 10.94 -2.03
CA TYR A 19 6.33 9.99 -0.98
C TYR A 19 7.13 8.72 -1.15
N CYS A 20 7.50 8.13 -0.03
CA CYS A 20 8.30 6.93 0.02
C CYS A 20 7.85 6.04 1.18
N SER A 21 7.55 4.77 0.92
CA SER A 21 7.42 3.78 1.99
C SER A 21 8.79 3.23 2.37
N VAL A 22 9.14 3.39 3.63
CA VAL A 22 10.42 2.97 4.19
C VAL A 22 10.19 1.62 4.87
N TYR A 23 10.38 0.55 4.12
CA TYR A 23 10.00 -0.82 4.50
C TYR A 23 10.56 -1.23 5.87
N ALA A 24 11.87 -1.06 6.07
CA ALA A 24 12.54 -1.47 7.32
C ALA A 24 12.17 -0.59 8.52
N ASN A 25 11.62 0.60 8.27
CA ASN A 25 11.26 1.57 9.30
C ASN A 25 9.75 1.60 9.54
N HIS A 26 8.95 0.70 8.96
CA HIS A 26 7.52 0.61 9.27
C HIS A 26 6.77 1.96 9.13
N GLN A 27 7.14 2.77 8.14
CA GLN A 27 6.61 4.12 7.97
C GLN A 27 6.55 4.55 6.51
N VAL A 28 5.72 5.55 6.22
CA VAL A 28 5.72 6.30 4.96
C VAL A 28 6.16 7.73 5.27
N VAL A 29 7.08 8.23 4.45
CA VAL A 29 7.65 9.57 4.59
C VAL A 29 7.41 10.39 3.33
N SER A 30 7.45 11.72 3.44
CA SER A 30 7.36 12.63 2.32
C SER A 30 8.28 13.83 2.42
N LYS A 31 8.64 14.41 1.27
CA LYS A 31 9.33 15.70 1.16
C LYS A 31 8.97 16.39 -0.16
N LEU A 32 9.24 17.68 -0.28
CA LEU A 32 9.16 18.37 -1.58
C LEU A 32 10.22 17.80 -2.54
N ALA A 33 9.79 17.37 -3.73
CA ALA A 33 10.64 16.64 -4.67
C ALA A 33 11.74 17.52 -5.29
N ASN A 34 11.50 18.82 -5.40
CA ASN A 34 12.42 19.80 -5.96
C ASN A 34 13.31 20.49 -4.91
N GLU A 35 13.14 20.18 -3.62
CA GLU A 35 14.00 20.75 -2.59
C GLU A 35 15.32 19.99 -2.48
N SER A 36 16.42 20.74 -2.37
CA SER A 36 17.74 20.19 -2.06
C SER A 36 17.86 19.70 -0.61
N SER A 37 16.88 20.05 0.24
CA SER A 37 16.81 19.55 1.62
C SER A 37 16.60 18.03 1.63
N ASN A 38 17.27 17.35 2.55
CA ASN A 38 17.10 15.91 2.76
C ASN A 38 16.30 15.60 4.02
N ILE A 39 15.40 16.51 4.40
CA ILE A 39 14.52 16.36 5.54
C ILE A 39 13.25 15.65 5.06
N TRP A 40 12.95 14.52 5.68
CA TRP A 40 11.76 13.71 5.39
C TRP A 40 10.79 13.80 6.56
N ASN A 41 9.51 14.02 6.26
CA ASN A 41 8.44 14.07 7.25
C ASN A 41 7.67 12.76 7.25
N ILE A 42 7.40 12.20 8.43
CA ILE A 42 6.57 11.01 8.57
C ILE A 42 5.12 11.38 8.29
N VAL A 43 4.46 10.64 7.41
CA VAL A 43 3.05 10.82 7.05
C VAL A 43 2.17 9.63 7.45
N ALA A 44 2.77 8.47 7.72
CA ALA A 44 2.09 7.31 8.31
C ALA A 44 3.10 6.37 8.98
N GLY A 45 2.68 5.65 10.02
CA GLY A 45 3.55 4.78 10.83
C GLY A 45 4.37 5.55 11.86
N THR A 46 5.10 4.82 12.71
CA THR A 46 5.76 5.39 13.91
C THR A 46 7.22 4.96 14.07
N ASN A 47 7.89 4.54 13.00
CA ASN A 47 9.24 3.97 13.06
C ASN A 47 9.35 2.69 13.92
N THR A 48 8.22 2.01 14.17
CA THR A 48 8.15 0.76 14.94
C THR A 48 7.07 -0.12 14.34
N SER A 49 7.33 -1.41 14.23
CA SER A 49 6.34 -2.38 13.75
C SER A 49 5.13 -2.42 14.67
N GLY A 50 3.93 -2.40 14.09
CA GLY A 50 2.68 -2.61 14.83
C GLY A 50 1.52 -2.85 13.89
N ASN A 51 0.35 -3.14 14.45
CA ASN A 51 -0.88 -3.45 13.71
C ASN A 51 -2.08 -2.59 14.14
N THR A 52 -1.85 -1.51 14.88
CA THR A 52 -2.88 -0.53 15.26
C THR A 52 -3.29 0.33 14.06
N SER A 53 -4.24 1.25 14.24
CA SER A 53 -4.67 2.18 13.20
C SER A 53 -3.58 3.17 12.75
N PHE A 54 -2.56 3.42 13.58
CA PHE A 54 -1.50 4.42 13.31
C PHE A 54 -0.10 3.80 13.19
N THR A 55 0.04 2.48 13.37
CA THR A 55 1.29 1.74 13.17
C THR A 55 1.21 0.89 11.90
N LEU A 56 2.36 0.66 11.27
CA LEU A 56 2.48 -0.17 10.08
C LEU A 56 3.47 -1.31 10.35
N ASN A 57 3.51 -2.29 9.48
CA ASN A 57 4.45 -3.39 9.53
C ASN A 57 4.95 -3.73 8.12
N TYR A 58 6.18 -3.29 7.81
CA TYR A 58 6.83 -3.53 6.52
C TYR A 58 5.99 -3.05 5.32
N PRO A 59 5.63 -1.75 5.28
CA PRO A 59 4.81 -1.22 4.19
C PRO A 59 5.57 -1.29 2.86
N ARG A 60 4.86 -1.65 1.79
CA ARG A 60 5.39 -1.70 0.42
C ARG A 60 4.72 -0.63 -0.45
N GLY A 61 3.93 -1.01 -1.45
CA GLY A 61 3.33 -0.05 -2.37
C GLY A 61 2.47 0.99 -1.67
N ILE A 62 2.51 2.21 -2.21
CA ILE A 62 1.72 3.34 -1.77
C ILE A 62 1.03 3.99 -2.96
N TYR A 63 -0.11 4.62 -2.70
CA TYR A 63 -0.81 5.47 -3.67
C TYR A 63 -1.37 6.68 -2.95
N ILE A 64 -1.36 7.84 -3.60
CA ILE A 64 -1.97 9.05 -3.07
C ILE A 64 -3.06 9.51 -4.05
N ASP A 65 -4.30 9.63 -3.56
CA ASP A 65 -5.41 10.07 -4.41
C ASP A 65 -5.45 11.60 -4.60
N ILE A 66 -6.37 12.08 -5.43
CA ILE A 66 -6.54 13.52 -5.72
C ILE A 66 -6.95 14.35 -4.50
N TYR A 67 -7.48 13.71 -3.45
CA TYR A 67 -7.82 14.33 -2.18
C TYR A 67 -6.67 14.23 -1.17
N LEU A 68 -5.50 13.76 -1.61
CA LEU A 68 -4.29 13.57 -0.82
C LEU A 68 -4.43 12.53 0.30
N ASN A 69 -5.35 11.58 0.13
CA ASN A 69 -5.40 10.42 1.01
C ASN A 69 -4.32 9.43 0.62
N LEU A 70 -3.60 8.90 1.60
CA LEU A 70 -2.54 7.92 1.42
C LEU A 70 -3.10 6.50 1.60
N TYR A 71 -2.88 5.65 0.61
CA TYR A 71 -3.18 4.22 0.64
C TYR A 71 -1.86 3.47 0.78
N VAL A 72 -1.79 2.52 1.70
CA VAL A 72 -0.56 1.78 2.03
C VAL A 72 -0.83 0.28 2.02
N ALA A 73 -0.01 -0.45 1.28
CA ALA A 73 0.05 -1.90 1.36
C ALA A 73 0.86 -2.25 2.60
N ASP A 74 0.17 -2.51 3.70
CA ASP A 74 0.75 -2.83 5.00
C ASP A 74 1.09 -4.33 5.04
N SER A 75 2.14 -4.68 4.31
CA SER A 75 2.33 -6.02 3.75
C SER A 75 2.42 -7.12 4.80
N MET A 76 3.13 -6.90 5.92
CA MET A 76 3.24 -7.94 6.97
C MET A 76 2.07 -7.94 7.95
N ASN A 77 1.16 -6.99 7.83
CA ASN A 77 -0.15 -7.05 8.49
C ASN A 77 -1.24 -7.62 7.56
N ASN A 78 -0.92 -7.96 6.30
CA ASN A 78 -1.86 -8.50 5.32
C ASN A 78 -3.11 -7.63 5.15
N ARG A 79 -2.92 -6.31 5.04
CA ARG A 79 -4.03 -5.35 4.91
C ARG A 79 -3.68 -4.14 4.04
N ILE A 80 -4.71 -3.44 3.61
CA ILE A 80 -4.60 -2.12 2.98
C ILE A 80 -5.12 -1.07 3.96
N GLN A 81 -4.28 -0.08 4.29
CA GLN A 81 -4.63 1.05 5.13
C GLN A 81 -4.87 2.30 4.28
N LYS A 82 -5.88 3.09 4.63
CA LYS A 82 -6.09 4.45 4.11
C LYS A 82 -5.95 5.48 5.23
N PHE A 83 -5.06 6.44 5.04
CA PHE A 83 -4.88 7.61 5.89
C PHE A 83 -5.48 8.82 5.18
N SER A 84 -6.47 9.46 5.81
CA SER A 84 -6.98 10.72 5.28
C SER A 84 -5.91 11.81 5.40
N SER A 85 -5.90 12.77 4.46
CA SER A 85 -4.90 13.85 4.47
C SER A 85 -4.76 14.51 5.84
N GLY A 86 -3.53 14.52 6.38
CA GLY A 86 -3.18 15.09 7.68
C GLY A 86 -3.66 14.30 8.91
N GLN A 87 -4.28 13.13 8.74
CA GLN A 87 -4.75 12.29 9.85
C GLN A 87 -3.73 11.18 10.17
N PRO A 88 -3.35 10.99 11.43
CA PRO A 88 -2.38 9.95 11.82
C PRO A 88 -3.00 8.54 11.85
N ASN A 89 -4.33 8.46 11.99
CA ASN A 89 -5.03 7.19 12.11
C ASN A 89 -5.58 6.78 10.73
N GLY A 90 -5.21 5.58 10.31
CA GLY A 90 -5.74 4.95 9.12
C GLY A 90 -6.97 4.08 9.41
N ILE A 91 -7.75 3.86 8.37
CA ILE A 91 -8.83 2.85 8.33
C ILE A 91 -8.38 1.67 7.48
N THR A 92 -8.73 0.45 7.89
CA THR A 92 -8.49 -0.75 7.08
C THR A 92 -9.53 -0.83 5.97
N LEU A 93 -9.10 -0.87 4.71
CA LEU A 93 -10.00 -1.01 3.55
C LEU A 93 -10.18 -2.47 3.13
N ALA A 94 -9.11 -3.27 3.21
CA ALA A 94 -9.11 -4.68 2.79
C ALA A 94 -8.12 -5.50 3.62
N GLY A 95 -8.34 -6.81 3.72
CA GLY A 95 -7.51 -7.72 4.51
C GLY A 95 -7.79 -7.67 6.01
N ASN A 96 -6.77 -7.99 6.81
CA ASN A 96 -6.91 -8.16 8.25
C ASN A 96 -7.42 -6.90 8.96
N GLY A 97 -8.53 -7.04 9.70
CA GLY A 97 -9.15 -5.96 10.47
C GLY A 97 -10.22 -5.17 9.70
N ALA A 98 -10.46 -5.47 8.41
CA ALA A 98 -11.63 -4.99 7.70
C ALA A 98 -12.78 -6.02 7.80
N THR A 99 -14.02 -5.54 7.85
CA THR A 99 -15.23 -6.36 7.95
C THR A 99 -15.75 -6.72 6.56
N ASN A 100 -16.20 -7.97 6.35
CA ASN A 100 -16.80 -8.45 5.10
C ASN A 100 -15.96 -8.16 3.83
N THR A 101 -14.65 -8.35 3.92
CA THR A 101 -13.71 -8.10 2.83
C THR A 101 -13.03 -9.39 2.35
N ILE A 102 -11.99 -9.24 1.54
CA ILE A 102 -11.12 -10.32 1.06
C ILE A 102 -9.93 -10.55 2.00
N VAL A 103 -9.53 -11.81 2.15
CA VAL A 103 -8.25 -12.17 2.82
C VAL A 103 -7.10 -11.86 1.87
N LEU A 104 -6.09 -11.15 2.36
CA LEU A 104 -4.87 -10.84 1.63
C LEU A 104 -3.68 -11.61 2.23
N ASP A 105 -2.62 -11.77 1.45
CA ASP A 105 -1.33 -12.31 1.89
C ASP A 105 -0.19 -11.60 1.16
N GLY A 106 0.58 -10.81 1.92
CA GLY A 106 1.69 -10.03 1.40
C GLY A 106 1.29 -9.08 0.27
N PRO A 107 0.29 -8.19 0.44
CA PRO A 107 -0.04 -7.21 -0.59
C PRO A 107 1.17 -6.32 -0.86
N THR A 108 1.55 -6.13 -2.14
CA THR A 108 2.79 -5.44 -2.51
C THR A 108 2.56 -4.10 -3.20
N SER A 109 1.41 -3.91 -3.85
CA SER A 109 1.12 -2.69 -4.62
C SER A 109 -0.37 -2.36 -4.65
N ILE A 110 -0.67 -1.08 -4.84
CA ILE A 110 -2.02 -0.51 -4.85
C ILE A 110 -2.10 0.54 -5.96
N VAL A 111 -3.18 0.52 -6.73
CA VAL A 111 -3.59 1.65 -7.58
C VAL A 111 -5.09 1.89 -7.46
N LEU A 112 -5.54 3.09 -7.80
CA LEU A 112 -6.96 3.41 -7.94
C LEU A 112 -7.28 3.78 -9.40
N ASP A 113 -8.49 3.47 -9.85
CA ASP A 113 -9.03 4.05 -11.08
C ASP A 113 -9.70 5.42 -10.83
N ALA A 114 -10.25 6.01 -11.89
CA ALA A 114 -10.88 7.33 -11.85
C ALA A 114 -12.16 7.38 -10.99
N ASP A 115 -12.83 6.26 -10.81
CA ASP A 115 -14.02 6.13 -9.96
C ASP A 115 -13.64 5.85 -8.48
N GLY A 116 -12.34 5.68 -8.22
CA GLY A 116 -11.79 5.42 -6.89
C GLY A 116 -11.82 3.95 -6.48
N TYR A 117 -12.05 3.03 -7.42
CA TYR A 117 -11.93 1.61 -7.13
C TYR A 117 -10.48 1.19 -6.98
N LEU A 118 -10.23 0.34 -5.99
CA LEU A 118 -8.91 -0.09 -5.55
C LEU A 118 -8.50 -1.40 -6.24
N TYR A 119 -7.27 -1.44 -6.72
CA TYR A 119 -6.65 -2.63 -7.30
C TYR A 119 -5.39 -2.96 -6.50
N ILE A 120 -5.29 -4.21 -6.04
CA ILE A 120 -4.26 -4.67 -5.12
C ILE A 120 -3.51 -5.82 -5.76
N VAL A 121 -2.18 -5.77 -5.69
CA VAL A 121 -1.34 -6.92 -5.99
C VAL A 121 -1.19 -7.76 -4.72
N ASP A 122 -1.90 -8.90 -4.67
CA ASP A 122 -1.95 -9.83 -3.54
C ASP A 122 -0.92 -10.96 -3.77
N SER A 123 0.35 -10.63 -3.56
CA SER A 123 1.49 -11.30 -4.21
C SER A 123 1.68 -12.75 -3.77
N ASN A 124 1.58 -13.03 -2.47
CA ASN A 124 1.75 -14.40 -1.96
C ASN A 124 0.57 -15.31 -2.36
N ASN A 125 -0.61 -14.72 -2.60
CA ASN A 125 -1.75 -15.41 -3.17
C ASN A 125 -1.74 -15.46 -4.71
N HIS A 126 -0.67 -14.98 -5.36
CA HIS A 126 -0.48 -15.08 -6.80
C HIS A 126 -1.61 -14.48 -7.64
N ARG A 127 -2.18 -13.37 -7.18
CA ARG A 127 -3.37 -12.79 -7.81
C ARG A 127 -3.41 -11.27 -7.73
N ILE A 128 -4.28 -10.69 -8.53
CA ILE A 128 -4.67 -9.29 -8.46
C ILE A 128 -6.12 -9.22 -8.00
N ILE A 129 -6.38 -8.37 -7.02
CA ILE A 129 -7.70 -8.08 -6.49
C ILE A 129 -8.16 -6.73 -7.04
N GLY A 130 -9.43 -6.64 -7.46
CA GLY A 130 -10.09 -5.38 -7.76
C GLY A 130 -11.33 -5.21 -6.90
N SER A 131 -11.62 -3.99 -6.47
CA SER A 131 -12.91 -3.64 -5.90
C SER A 131 -13.89 -3.14 -6.97
N ASP A 132 -15.18 -3.28 -6.71
CA ASP A 132 -16.21 -2.47 -7.35
C ASP A 132 -17.34 -2.15 -6.34
N ILE A 133 -18.51 -1.72 -6.84
CA ILE A 133 -19.70 -1.44 -6.02
C ILE A 133 -20.15 -2.64 -5.16
N ASN A 134 -19.78 -3.87 -5.54
CA ASN A 134 -20.13 -5.09 -4.81
C ASN A 134 -19.01 -5.55 -3.85
N GLY A 135 -17.88 -4.82 -3.77
CA GLY A 135 -16.75 -5.14 -2.92
C GLY A 135 -15.56 -5.74 -3.67
N PHE A 136 -14.67 -6.42 -2.93
CA PHE A 136 -13.41 -6.95 -3.46
C PHE A 136 -13.57 -8.34 -4.08
N ARG A 137 -12.98 -8.55 -5.25
CA ARG A 137 -12.86 -9.86 -5.90
C ARG A 137 -11.50 -10.04 -6.56
N CYS A 138 -11.13 -11.29 -6.80
CA CYS A 138 -10.02 -11.59 -7.67
C CYS A 138 -10.37 -11.25 -9.13
N ILE A 139 -9.45 -10.59 -9.84
CA ILE A 139 -9.62 -10.18 -11.25
C ILE A 139 -8.54 -10.74 -12.19
N ALA A 140 -7.41 -11.21 -11.66
CA ALA A 140 -6.38 -11.94 -12.39
C ALA A 140 -5.63 -12.91 -11.47
N GLY A 141 -5.14 -14.04 -11.99
CA GLY A 141 -4.49 -15.07 -11.17
C GLY A 141 -5.45 -15.86 -10.25
N CYS A 142 -6.73 -15.92 -10.60
CA CYS A 142 -7.77 -16.50 -9.74
C CYS A 142 -7.88 -18.03 -9.79
N SER A 143 -7.03 -18.69 -10.58
CA SER A 143 -6.99 -20.15 -10.61
C SER A 143 -6.24 -20.68 -9.39
N ALA A 144 -6.52 -21.92 -8.98
CA ALA A 144 -5.82 -22.58 -7.88
C ALA A 144 -4.34 -22.92 -8.21
N THR A 145 -3.86 -22.59 -9.41
CA THR A 145 -2.49 -22.90 -9.86
C THR A 145 -1.77 -21.64 -10.28
N ALA A 146 -0.65 -21.37 -9.63
CA ALA A 146 0.21 -20.25 -9.99
C ALA A 146 0.95 -20.53 -11.31
N GLY A 147 1.37 -19.47 -12.01
CA GLY A 147 1.95 -19.57 -13.36
C GLY A 147 2.42 -18.22 -13.91
N THR A 148 2.65 -18.14 -15.21
CA THR A 148 3.13 -16.90 -15.87
C THR A 148 2.18 -16.36 -16.93
N THR A 149 0.96 -16.88 -17.00
CA THR A 149 -0.07 -16.42 -17.93
C THR A 149 -1.00 -15.40 -17.26
N PRO A 150 -1.76 -14.58 -18.00
CA PRO A 150 -2.72 -13.66 -17.38
C PRO A 150 -3.76 -14.35 -16.49
N THR A 151 -4.01 -15.64 -16.70
CA THR A 151 -4.93 -16.45 -15.89
C THR A 151 -4.28 -17.02 -14.62
N ASN A 152 -2.95 -17.21 -14.62
CA ASN A 152 -2.16 -17.80 -13.54
C ASN A 152 -0.94 -16.91 -13.32
N LEU A 153 -0.91 -16.11 -12.24
CA LEU A 153 0.25 -15.28 -11.92
C LEU A 153 1.19 -16.03 -10.97
N TRP A 154 2.41 -15.52 -10.78
CA TRP A 154 3.41 -16.07 -9.84
C TRP A 154 4.12 -14.89 -9.18
N TYR A 155 3.91 -14.74 -7.86
CA TYR A 155 4.35 -13.60 -7.05
C TYR A 155 4.31 -12.25 -7.81
N PRO A 156 3.13 -11.80 -8.28
CA PRO A 156 3.05 -10.56 -9.04
C PRO A 156 3.57 -9.38 -8.20
N THR A 157 4.24 -8.44 -8.87
CA THR A 157 4.72 -7.17 -8.33
C THR A 157 4.50 -6.07 -9.38
N THR A 158 4.58 -4.80 -8.97
CA THR A 158 4.56 -3.64 -9.89
C THR A 158 5.95 -3.06 -10.07
#